data_AF-A0A7G8IMX0-F1
#
_entry.id   AF-A0A7G8IMX0-F1
#
_cell.length_a   1.000
_cell.length_b   1.000
_cell.length_c   1.000
_cell.angle_alpha   90.00
_cell.angle_beta   90.00
_cell.angle_gamma   90.00
#
_symmetry.space_group_name_H-M   'P 1'
#
loop_
_entity.id
_entity.type
_entity.pdbx_description
1 polymer ?
#
loop_
_entity_poly.entity_id
_entity_poly.type
_entity_poly.pdbx_seq_one_letter_code
_entity_poly.pdbx_strand_id
1 'polypeptide(L)'
;MSEGRWPELLRQIPTAELDKLAILRVLECSNGMIQLLFREGHADALNAEDTRRAMRFSMRCIKGMEIPLGQQTLRFDSTTQELLIEIRTLYVNGIKRNDSANRSEFFRASRANLEAIGHERLESARRRLFAECYDLPVHTLDWGMDYIKDVLTSVRPKEAESALGETTAKCSKT
;
A
#
# COMPACT_ATOMS: atom_id res chain seq x y z
N MET A 1 -8.76 21.34 0.08
CA MET A 1 -8.11 20.52 1.14
C MET A 1 -6.64 20.40 0.79
N SER A 2 -5.75 20.82 1.69
CA SER A 2 -4.32 21.00 1.41
C SER A 2 -3.60 19.67 1.22
N GLU A 3 -2.56 19.68 0.38
CA GLU A 3 -1.69 18.54 0.06
C GLU A 3 -0.90 17.99 1.27
N GLY A 4 -1.18 18.43 2.50
CA GLY A 4 -0.28 18.28 3.65
C GLY A 4 -0.81 17.50 4.86
N ARG A 5 -2.10 17.13 4.94
CA ARG A 5 -2.61 16.47 6.17
C ARG A 5 -2.02 15.06 6.36
N TRP A 6 -1.99 14.24 5.30
CA TRP A 6 -1.52 12.85 5.43
C TRP A 6 -0.06 12.75 5.85
N PRO A 7 0.90 13.42 5.19
CA PRO A 7 2.29 13.36 5.63
C PRO A 7 2.48 13.78 7.08
N GLU A 8 1.73 14.78 7.55
CA GLU A 8 1.82 15.25 8.94
C GLU A 8 1.30 14.19 9.93
N LEU A 9 0.09 13.66 9.71
CA LEU A 9 -0.48 12.63 10.58
C LEU A 9 0.38 11.37 10.61
N LEU A 10 0.90 10.95 9.45
CA LEU A 10 1.64 9.70 9.31
C LEU A 10 3.05 9.78 9.91
N ARG A 11 3.68 10.96 9.96
CA ARG A 11 4.97 11.15 10.64
C ARG A 11 4.88 11.06 12.16
N GLN A 12 3.70 11.28 12.73
CA GLN A 12 3.47 11.20 14.17
C GLN A 12 3.30 9.76 14.66
N ILE A 13 3.19 8.78 13.74
CA ILE A 13 3.06 7.37 14.10
C ILE A 13 4.35 6.88 14.78
N PRO A 14 4.26 6.22 15.95
CA PRO A 14 5.42 5.65 16.61
C PRO A 14 6.17 4.65 15.73
N THR A 15 7.49 4.57 15.89
CA THR A 15 8.32 3.65 15.09
C THR A 15 7.83 2.19 15.16
N ALA A 16 7.43 1.71 16.34
CA ALA A 16 6.92 0.35 16.51
C ALA A 16 5.60 0.10 15.73
N GLU A 17 4.78 1.14 15.54
CA GLU A 17 3.57 1.05 14.73
C GLU A 17 3.90 1.14 13.23
N LEU A 18 4.88 1.97 12.83
CA LEU A 18 5.39 2.01 11.45
C LEU A 18 5.95 0.65 10.99
N ASP A 19 6.61 -0.09 11.89
CA ASP A 19 7.10 -1.45 11.60
C ASP A 19 5.95 -2.44 11.34
N LYS A 20 4.86 -2.35 12.11
CA LYS A 20 3.64 -3.14 11.88
C LYS A 20 2.92 -2.71 10.60
N LEU A 21 2.89 -1.41 10.31
CA LEU A 21 2.33 -0.87 9.08
C LEU A 21 3.09 -1.36 7.87
N ALA A 22 4.43 -1.41 7.93
CA ALA A 22 5.23 -1.96 6.85
C ALA A 22 4.79 -3.39 6.48
N ILE A 23 4.58 -4.24 7.49
CA ILE A 23 4.08 -5.60 7.33
C ILE A 23 2.70 -5.61 6.67
N LEU A 24 1.76 -4.79 7.20
CA LEU A 24 0.42 -4.69 6.62
C LEU A 24 0.46 -4.25 5.16
N ARG A 25 1.27 -3.25 4.83
CA ARG A 25 1.36 -2.67 3.48
C ARG A 25 1.95 -3.65 2.47
N VAL A 26 3.00 -4.39 2.83
CA VAL A 26 3.53 -5.45 1.96
C VAL A 26 2.47 -6.53 1.73
N LEU A 27 1.74 -6.97 2.76
CA LEU A 27 0.63 -7.92 2.62
C LEU A 27 -0.49 -7.40 1.71
N GLU A 28 -0.90 -6.14 1.90
CA GLU A 28 -1.96 -5.50 1.12
C GLU A 28 -1.59 -5.39 -0.36
N CYS A 29 -0.39 -4.90 -0.66
CA CYS A 29 0.09 -4.73 -2.02
C CYS A 29 0.31 -6.08 -2.71
N SER A 30 0.86 -7.07 -2.01
CA SER A 30 1.00 -8.45 -2.54
C SER A 30 -0.36 -9.04 -2.90
N ASN A 31 -1.34 -8.93 -2.01
CA ASN A 31 -2.70 -9.40 -2.27
C ASN A 31 -3.40 -8.60 -3.40
N GLY A 32 -3.09 -7.32 -3.56
CA GLY A 32 -3.55 -6.51 -4.69
C GLY A 32 -3.05 -7.06 -6.02
N MET A 33 -1.76 -7.38 -6.11
CA MET A 33 -1.15 -7.95 -7.32
C MET A 33 -1.63 -9.37 -7.60
N ILE A 34 -1.77 -10.22 -6.57
CA ILE A 34 -2.37 -11.56 -6.72
C ILE A 34 -3.76 -11.46 -7.40
N GLN A 35 -4.62 -10.57 -6.90
CA GLN A 35 -5.96 -10.39 -7.46
C GLN A 35 -5.95 -9.81 -8.86
N LEU A 36 -5.04 -8.87 -9.15
CA LEU A 36 -4.87 -8.28 -10.48
C LEU A 36 -4.49 -9.36 -11.50
N LEU A 37 -3.40 -10.08 -11.24
CA LEU A 37 -2.88 -11.11 -12.15
C LEU A 37 -3.90 -12.23 -12.37
N PHE A 38 -4.59 -12.67 -11.31
CA PHE A 38 -5.65 -13.68 -11.43
C PHE A 38 -6.82 -13.19 -12.29
N ARG A 39 -7.28 -11.95 -12.08
CA ARG A 39 -8.39 -11.37 -12.86
C ARG A 39 -8.04 -11.21 -14.33
N GLU A 40 -6.79 -10.92 -14.64
CA GLU A 40 -6.30 -10.72 -16.00
C GLU A 40 -5.88 -12.03 -16.71
N GLY A 41 -5.91 -13.16 -16.00
CA GLY A 41 -5.50 -14.45 -16.55
C GLY A 41 -4.02 -14.51 -16.90
N HIS A 42 -3.18 -13.79 -16.16
CA HIS A 42 -1.73 -13.75 -16.40
C HIS A 42 -1.11 -15.15 -16.24
N ALA A 43 -0.08 -15.48 -17.02
CA ALA A 43 0.57 -16.78 -16.98
C ALA A 43 1.15 -17.13 -15.60
N ASP A 44 1.66 -16.12 -14.89
CA ASP A 44 2.21 -16.25 -13.54
C ASP A 44 1.16 -16.14 -12.43
N ALA A 45 -0.13 -16.02 -12.77
CA ALA A 45 -1.17 -15.91 -11.75
C ALA A 45 -1.24 -17.19 -10.91
N LEU A 46 -1.49 -17.01 -9.61
CA LEU A 46 -1.81 -18.12 -8.72
C LEU A 46 -3.07 -18.84 -9.22
N ASN A 47 -3.18 -20.13 -8.93
CA ASN A 47 -4.44 -20.84 -9.16
C ASN A 47 -5.57 -20.26 -8.28
N ALA A 48 -6.82 -20.64 -8.59
CA ALA A 48 -7.99 -20.11 -7.90
C ALA A 48 -8.04 -20.43 -6.39
N GLU A 49 -7.46 -21.56 -5.96
CA GLU A 49 -7.43 -21.93 -4.55
C GLU A 49 -6.45 -21.05 -3.76
N ASP A 50 -5.22 -20.92 -4.24
CA ASP A 50 -4.17 -20.11 -3.61
C ASP A 50 -4.55 -18.62 -3.62
N THR A 51 -5.13 -18.13 -4.71
CA THR A 51 -5.68 -16.77 -4.80
C THR A 51 -6.70 -16.53 -3.69
N ARG A 52 -7.68 -17.43 -3.52
CA ARG A 52 -8.70 -17.30 -2.47
C ARG A 52 -8.12 -17.40 -1.07
N ARG A 53 -7.10 -18.24 -0.84
CA ARG A 53 -6.41 -18.36 0.45
C ARG A 53 -5.74 -17.04 0.82
N ALA A 54 -4.91 -16.51 -0.08
CA ALA A 54 -4.22 -15.23 0.13
C ALA A 54 -5.20 -14.07 0.35
N MET A 55 -6.27 -14.00 -0.44
CA MET A 55 -7.32 -12.98 -0.28
C MET A 55 -8.00 -13.05 1.09
N ARG A 56 -8.39 -14.25 1.55
CA ARG A 56 -9.04 -14.41 2.86
C ARG A 56 -8.12 -13.98 3.99
N PHE A 57 -6.86 -14.39 3.93
CA PHE A 57 -5.87 -14.01 4.93
C PHE A 57 -5.66 -12.49 4.97
N SER A 58 -5.35 -11.88 3.83
CA SER A 58 -5.12 -10.44 3.73
C SER A 58 -6.35 -9.65 4.20
N MET A 59 -7.56 -10.01 3.75
CA MET A 59 -8.79 -9.36 4.20
C MET A 59 -9.03 -9.50 5.70
N ARG A 60 -8.70 -10.66 6.30
CA ARG A 60 -8.80 -10.85 7.75
C ARG A 60 -7.87 -9.89 8.48
N CYS A 61 -6.63 -9.75 8.02
CA CYS A 61 -5.66 -8.84 8.62
C CYS A 61 -6.12 -7.38 8.55
N ILE A 62 -6.56 -6.93 7.37
CA ILE A 62 -7.01 -5.56 7.12
C ILE A 62 -8.27 -5.21 7.91
N LYS A 63 -9.24 -6.14 7.97
CA LYS A 63 -10.51 -5.89 8.68
C LYS A 63 -10.37 -6.01 10.19
N GLY A 64 -9.52 -6.91 10.66
CA GLY A 64 -9.28 -7.15 12.08
C GLY A 64 -8.23 -6.24 12.70
N MET A 65 -7.43 -5.54 11.89
CA MET A 65 -6.24 -4.80 12.34
C MET A 65 -5.29 -5.68 13.17
N GLU A 66 -5.22 -6.96 12.78
CA GLU A 66 -4.48 -8.02 13.47
C GLU A 66 -3.69 -8.83 12.45
N ILE A 67 -2.39 -8.99 12.65
CA ILE A 67 -1.54 -9.73 11.71
C ILE A 67 -0.93 -10.93 12.44
N PRO A 68 -1.46 -12.15 12.24
CA PRO A 68 -0.84 -13.36 12.78
C PRO A 68 0.46 -13.65 12.00
N LEU A 69 1.59 -13.72 12.71
CA LEU A 69 2.91 -14.05 12.18
C LEU A 69 3.62 -15.02 13.13
N GLY A 70 4.00 -16.18 12.62
CA GLY A 70 4.59 -17.24 13.44
C GLY A 70 3.71 -17.59 14.64
N GLN A 71 4.24 -17.38 15.86
CA GLN A 71 3.56 -17.65 17.13
C GLN A 71 2.94 -16.39 17.77
N GLN A 72 2.95 -15.26 17.08
CA GLN A 72 2.49 -13.97 17.61
C GLN A 72 1.39 -13.38 16.74
N THR A 73 0.56 -12.53 17.35
CA THR A 73 -0.39 -11.68 16.62
C THR A 73 -0.04 -10.23 16.87
N LEU A 74 0.35 -9.53 15.81
CA LEU A 74 0.59 -8.10 15.87
C LEU A 74 -0.75 -7.36 15.93
N ARG A 75 -0.83 -6.37 16.82
CA ARG A 75 -1.99 -5.51 17.03
C ARG A 75 -1.53 -4.06 16.98
N PHE A 76 -2.29 -3.22 16.29
CA PHE A 76 -2.06 -1.77 16.28
C PHE A 76 -2.63 -1.13 17.55
N ASP A 77 -2.07 -0.01 17.98
CA ASP A 77 -2.68 0.81 19.02
C ASP A 77 -3.97 1.50 18.51
N SER A 78 -4.80 2.01 19.42
CA SER A 78 -6.09 2.59 19.06
C SER A 78 -5.96 3.80 18.12
N THR A 79 -4.96 4.66 18.35
CA THR A 79 -4.72 5.85 17.54
C THR A 79 -4.35 5.49 16.10
N THR A 80 -3.48 4.50 15.92
CA THR A 80 -3.08 4.00 14.60
C THR A 80 -4.26 3.29 13.93
N GLN A 81 -5.06 2.51 14.67
CA GLN A 81 -6.27 1.89 14.13
C GLN A 81 -7.28 2.92 13.60
N GLU A 82 -7.53 4.00 14.34
CA GLU A 82 -8.45 5.07 13.90
C GLU A 82 -7.99 5.69 12.58
N LEU A 83 -6.69 5.99 12.46
CA LEU A 83 -6.12 6.53 11.23
C LEU A 83 -6.25 5.55 10.05
N LEU A 84 -6.00 4.26 10.28
CA LEU A 84 -6.17 3.23 9.25
C LEU A 84 -7.62 3.03 8.84
N ILE A 85 -8.57 3.17 9.77
CA ILE A 85 -10.01 3.16 9.48
C ILE A 85 -10.40 4.34 8.59
N GLU A 86 -9.85 5.54 8.84
CA GLU A 86 -10.05 6.72 7.99
C GLU A 86 -9.57 6.45 6.56
N ILE A 87 -8.33 5.98 6.40
CA ILE A 87 -7.74 5.64 5.09
C ILE A 87 -8.56 4.55 4.38
N ARG A 88 -8.97 3.50 5.10
CA ARG A 88 -9.81 2.43 4.57
C ARG A 88 -11.18 2.92 4.12
N THR A 89 -11.74 3.92 4.81
CA THR A 89 -13.03 4.53 4.41
C THR A 89 -12.90 5.23 3.07
N LEU A 90 -11.78 5.94 2.82
CA LEU A 90 -11.47 6.51 1.51
C LEU A 90 -11.37 5.42 0.44
N TYR A 91 -10.68 4.30 0.71
CA TYR A 91 -10.61 3.17 -0.22
C TYR A 91 -12.00 2.62 -0.57
N VAL A 92 -12.84 2.38 0.43
CA VAL A 92 -14.19 1.83 0.20
C VAL A 92 -15.03 2.79 -0.63
N ASN A 93 -15.05 4.08 -0.28
CA ASN A 93 -15.82 5.06 -1.05
C ASN A 93 -15.24 5.26 -2.45
N GLY A 94 -13.93 5.40 -2.56
CA GLY A 94 -13.27 5.72 -3.81
C GLY A 94 -13.24 4.58 -4.81
N ILE A 95 -12.87 3.38 -4.37
CA ILE A 95 -12.68 2.21 -5.23
C ILE A 95 -13.97 1.41 -5.38
N LYS A 96 -14.73 1.19 -4.30
CA LYS A 96 -15.93 0.34 -4.36
C LYS A 96 -17.21 1.08 -4.71
N ARG A 97 -17.32 2.38 -4.37
CA ARG A 97 -18.49 3.21 -4.69
C ARG A 97 -18.26 4.17 -5.86
N ASN A 98 -17.09 4.06 -6.52
CA ASN A 98 -16.69 4.87 -7.68
C ASN A 98 -16.72 6.39 -7.42
N ASP A 99 -16.38 6.82 -6.20
CA ASP A 99 -16.26 8.23 -5.84
C ASP A 99 -14.87 8.78 -6.20
N SER A 100 -14.80 9.68 -7.18
CA SER A 100 -13.52 10.18 -7.70
C SER A 100 -12.71 11.00 -6.68
N ALA A 101 -13.38 11.74 -5.79
CA ALA A 101 -12.73 12.56 -4.78
C ALA A 101 -12.07 11.70 -3.69
N ASN A 102 -12.82 10.74 -3.15
CA ASN A 102 -12.32 9.77 -2.18
C ASN A 102 -11.22 8.90 -2.79
N ARG A 103 -11.34 8.53 -4.07
CA ARG A 103 -10.28 7.78 -4.77
C ARG A 103 -8.98 8.57 -4.85
N SER A 104 -9.05 9.85 -5.25
CA SER A 104 -7.89 10.74 -5.29
C SER A 104 -7.25 10.88 -3.92
N GLU A 105 -8.08 11.06 -2.89
CA GLU A 105 -7.60 11.21 -1.52
C GLU A 105 -7.00 9.92 -0.95
N PHE A 106 -7.59 8.76 -1.25
CA PHE A 106 -7.03 7.46 -0.91
C PHE A 106 -5.62 7.27 -1.49
N PHE A 107 -5.39 7.61 -2.76
CA PHE A 107 -4.06 7.46 -3.37
C PHE A 107 -3.03 8.41 -2.74
N ARG A 108 -3.43 9.64 -2.36
CA ARG A 108 -2.57 10.56 -1.60
C ARG A 108 -2.19 9.99 -0.24
N ALA A 109 -3.17 9.49 0.51
CA ALA A 109 -2.94 8.88 1.82
C ALA A 109 -2.06 7.61 1.73
N SER A 110 -2.36 6.74 0.76
CA SER A 110 -1.64 5.49 0.51
C SER A 110 -0.17 5.74 0.16
N ARG A 111 0.12 6.72 -0.70
CA ARG A 111 1.50 7.10 -1.02
C ARG A 111 2.21 7.70 0.20
N ALA A 112 1.60 8.67 0.87
CA ALA A 112 2.18 9.28 2.06
C ALA A 112 2.47 8.24 3.16
N ASN A 113 1.64 7.20 3.27
CA ASN A 113 1.84 6.11 4.22
C ASN A 113 3.08 5.28 3.87
N LEU A 114 3.28 4.92 2.60
CA LEU A 114 4.49 4.24 2.15
C LEU A 114 5.75 5.12 2.35
N GLU A 115 5.65 6.42 2.10
CA GLU A 115 6.74 7.38 2.32
C GLU A 115 7.10 7.49 3.81
N ALA A 116 6.11 7.54 4.71
CA ALA A 116 6.34 7.61 6.16
C ALA A 116 6.95 6.32 6.73
N ILE A 117 6.56 5.17 6.20
CA ILE A 117 7.15 3.87 6.57
C ILE A 117 8.63 3.83 6.15
N GLY A 118 8.91 4.21 4.90
CA GLY A 118 10.25 4.22 4.33
C GLY A 118 10.73 2.84 3.85
N HIS A 119 11.69 2.86 2.92
CA HIS A 119 12.15 1.67 2.21
C HIS A 119 12.73 0.58 3.14
N GLU A 120 13.56 0.95 4.12
CA GLU A 120 14.20 -0.02 5.02
C GLU A 120 13.19 -0.84 5.84
N ARG A 121 12.10 -0.20 6.30
CA ARG A 121 11.03 -0.91 7.02
C ARG A 121 10.26 -1.83 6.11
N LEU A 122 10.00 -1.43 4.87
CA LEU A 122 9.32 -2.28 3.87
C LEU A 122 10.15 -3.54 3.56
N GLU A 123 11.45 -3.39 3.38
CA GLU A 123 12.36 -4.53 3.18
C GLU A 123 12.44 -5.44 4.41
N SER A 124 12.50 -4.84 5.61
CA SER A 124 12.46 -5.59 6.87
C SER A 124 11.15 -6.38 7.01
N ALA A 125 10.02 -5.75 6.69
CA ALA A 125 8.71 -6.37 6.68
C ALA A 125 8.62 -7.52 5.68
N ARG A 126 9.12 -7.34 4.44
CA ARG A 126 9.19 -8.41 3.44
C ARG A 126 9.99 -9.62 3.94
N ARG A 127 11.18 -9.39 4.53
CA ARG A 127 11.99 -10.47 5.12
C ARG A 127 11.27 -11.20 6.26
N ARG A 128 10.57 -10.47 7.11
CA ARG A 128 9.80 -11.06 8.20
C ARG A 128 8.61 -11.87 7.68
N LEU A 129 7.87 -11.35 6.71
CA LEU A 129 6.78 -12.07 6.05
C LEU A 129 7.27 -13.34 5.38
N PHE A 130 8.42 -13.30 4.71
CA PHE A 130 9.05 -14.48 4.13
C PHE A 130 9.32 -15.58 5.17
N ALA A 131 9.76 -15.20 6.38
CA ALA A 131 10.10 -16.15 7.44
C ALA A 131 8.88 -16.63 8.25
N GLU A 132 7.84 -15.80 8.40
CA GLU A 132 6.80 -15.99 9.42
C GLU A 132 5.37 -16.05 8.87
N CYS A 133 5.13 -15.71 7.59
CA CYS A 133 3.80 -15.75 6.97
C CYS A 133 3.61 -17.00 6.11
N TYR A 134 2.77 -17.92 6.57
CA TYR A 134 2.52 -19.20 5.89
C TYR A 134 1.28 -19.19 4.98
N ASP A 135 0.49 -18.12 5.01
CA ASP A 135 -0.78 -18.02 4.28
C ASP A 135 -0.64 -17.39 2.88
N LEU A 136 0.49 -16.74 2.58
CA LEU A 136 0.81 -16.19 1.26
C LEU A 136 2.00 -16.95 0.64
N PRO A 137 1.95 -17.32 -0.65
CA PRO A 137 3.14 -17.85 -1.33
C PRO A 137 4.25 -16.80 -1.36
N VAL A 138 5.46 -17.21 -0.96
CA VAL A 138 6.58 -16.29 -0.69
C VAL A 138 6.97 -15.40 -1.88
N HIS A 139 6.88 -15.91 -3.10
CA HIS A 139 7.24 -15.15 -4.31
C HIS A 139 6.28 -13.98 -4.57
N THR A 140 5.06 -14.03 -4.07
CA THR A 140 4.08 -12.94 -4.23
C THR A 140 4.42 -11.70 -3.41
N LEU A 141 5.28 -11.85 -2.39
CA LEU A 141 5.80 -10.72 -1.63
C LEU A 141 6.62 -9.78 -2.53
N ASP A 142 7.31 -10.34 -3.52
CA ASP A 142 8.10 -9.56 -4.47
C ASP A 142 7.19 -8.75 -5.40
N TRP A 143 6.06 -9.31 -5.85
CA TRP A 143 5.05 -8.55 -6.60
C TRP A 143 4.51 -7.35 -5.81
N GLY A 144 4.28 -7.54 -4.51
CA GLY A 144 3.87 -6.45 -3.62
C GLY A 144 4.94 -5.37 -3.49
N MET A 145 6.21 -5.76 -3.33
CA MET A 145 7.34 -4.85 -3.23
C MET A 145 7.57 -4.07 -4.53
N ASP A 146 7.47 -4.73 -5.69
CA ASP A 146 7.58 -4.09 -7.00
C ASP A 146 6.49 -3.03 -7.18
N TYR A 147 5.23 -3.37 -6.86
CA TYR A 147 4.14 -2.40 -6.89
C TYR A 147 4.38 -1.21 -5.96
N ILE A 148 4.87 -1.45 -4.74
CA ILE A 148 5.19 -0.37 -3.78
C ILE A 148 6.28 0.54 -4.34
N LYS A 149 7.32 -0.04 -4.95
CA LYS A 149 8.40 0.71 -5.58
C LYS A 149 7.87 1.60 -6.69
N ASP A 150 7.03 1.06 -7.58
CA ASP A 150 6.41 1.81 -8.66
C ASP A 150 5.60 3.01 -8.13
N VAL A 151 4.80 2.80 -7.07
CA VAL A 151 4.06 3.89 -6.42
C VAL A 151 5.00 4.98 -5.90
N LEU A 152 6.09 4.61 -5.24
CA LEU A 152 7.05 5.56 -4.65
C LEU A 152 7.86 6.32 -5.72
N THR A 153 8.17 5.69 -6.85
CA THR A 153 8.95 6.32 -7.94
C THR A 153 8.08 7.06 -8.95
N SER A 154 6.77 6.83 -8.96
CA SER A 154 5.85 7.53 -9.86
C SER A 154 5.82 9.04 -9.59
N VAL A 155 5.82 9.84 -10.66
CA VAL A 155 5.73 11.31 -10.59
C VAL A 155 4.31 11.71 -10.15
N ARG A 156 4.17 12.70 -9.26
CA ARG A 156 2.83 13.18 -8.88
C ARG A 156 2.15 13.83 -10.09
N PRO A 157 0.84 13.64 -10.32
CA PRO A 157 0.15 14.23 -11.47
C PRO A 157 0.37 15.74 -11.64
N LYS A 158 0.48 16.49 -10.54
CA LYS A 158 0.78 17.93 -10.57
C LYS A 158 2.25 18.28 -10.90
N GLU A 159 3.19 17.40 -10.57
CA GLU A 159 4.61 17.58 -10.91
C GLU A 159 4.88 17.21 -12.38
N ALA A 160 4.14 16.26 -12.92
CA ALA A 160 4.16 15.92 -14.34
C ALA A 160 3.68 17.10 -15.21
N GLU A 161 2.64 17.82 -14.77
CA GLU A 161 2.19 19.06 -15.42
C GLU A 161 3.22 20.20 -15.32
N SER A 162 3.89 20.36 -14.17
CA SER A 162 4.98 21.34 -14.00
C SER A 162 6.20 21.06 -14.87
N ALA A 163 6.60 19.80 -15.00
CA ALA A 163 7.76 19.39 -15.82
C ALA A 163 7.53 19.56 -17.33
N LEU A 164 6.28 19.41 -17.79
CA LEU A 164 5.88 19.71 -19.17
C LEU A 164 5.81 21.23 -19.45
N GLY A 165 5.46 22.03 -18.43
CA GLY A 165 5.48 23.49 -18.51
C GLY A 165 6.88 24.10 -18.59
N GLU A 166 7.88 23.50 -17.95
CA GLU A 166 9.27 23.99 -18.02
C GLU A 166 10.01 23.59 -19.30
N THR A 167 9.63 22.46 -19.92
CA THR A 167 10.27 21.98 -21.16
C THR A 167 9.81 22.79 -22.38
N THR A 168 8.60 23.35 -22.36
CA THR A 168 8.05 24.15 -23.47
C THR A 168 8.53 25.61 -23.46
N ALA A 169 9.05 26.12 -22.33
CA ALA A 169 9.54 27.50 -22.22
C ALA A 169 10.96 27.73 -22.78
N LYS A 170 11.72 26.68 -23.09
CA LYS A 170 13.11 26.80 -23.59
C LYS A 170 13.26 26.70 -25.12
N CYS A 171 12.19 26.43 -25.87
CA CYS A 171 12.28 26.23 -27.33
C CYS A 171 11.74 27.40 -28.18
N SER A 172 11.57 28.60 -27.61
CA SER A 172 11.16 29.79 -28.38
C SER A 172 12.06 31.00 -28.10
N LYS A 173 13.35 30.86 -28.42
CA LYS A 173 14.21 32.00 -28.78
C LYS A 173 15.31 31.52 -29.73
N THR A 174 15.03 31.46 -31.02
CA THR A 174 15.97 31.87 -32.08
C THR A 174 15.17 32.21 -33.32
#